data_AF-A0A4Q5GMY3-F1
#
_entry.id   AF-A0A4Q5GMY3-F1
#
_cell.length_a   1.000
_cell.length_b   1.000
_cell.length_c   1.000
_cell.angle_alpha   90.00
_cell.angle_beta   90.00
_cell.angle_gamma   90.00
#
_symmetry.space_group_name_H-M   'P 1'
#
loop_
_entity.id
_entity.type
_entity.pdbx_description
1 polymer ?
#
loop_
_entity_poly.entity_id
_entity_poly.type
_entity_poly.pdbx_seq_one_letter_code
_entity_poly.pdbx_strand_id
1 'polypeptide(L)'
;METFQEEPGIAILPFVMRDLVELVMQKKALPLEDALYYIYSSNLYKALLDENTKLWYSSTLSLYDILEKEKSEQKKVENNNTKILLFKVFCLENYREQKKVTAKEALLLFSSYGVFDFLYDNFEMLHTQDTEYILDTITTYISKKK
;
A
#
# COMPACT_ATOMS: atom_id res chain seq x y z
N MET A 1 18.40 41.43 13.40
CA MET A 1 19.26 40.24 13.59
C MET A 1 18.34 39.19 14.17
N GLU A 2 17.73 38.36 13.32
CA GLU A 2 16.88 37.28 13.80
C GLU A 2 17.79 36.27 14.49
N THR A 3 17.56 36.07 15.77
CA THR A 3 18.21 35.01 16.53
C THR A 3 17.66 33.69 15.99
N PHE A 4 18.43 33.01 15.14
CA PHE A 4 18.22 31.61 14.86
C PHE A 4 18.43 30.87 16.19
N GLN A 5 17.34 30.64 16.92
CA GLN A 5 17.36 29.65 17.99
C GLN A 5 17.62 28.33 17.28
N GLU A 6 18.81 27.76 17.49
CA GLU A 6 19.10 26.40 17.02
C GLU A 6 18.09 25.47 17.69
N GLU A 7 17.09 25.04 16.93
CA GLU A 7 16.04 24.16 17.40
C GLU A 7 16.66 22.78 17.74
N PRO A 8 16.47 22.27 18.97
CA PRO A 8 17.18 21.09 19.44
C PRO A 8 16.88 19.82 18.62
N GLY A 9 15.72 19.74 17.94
CA GLY A 9 15.39 18.63 17.05
C GLY A 9 16.32 18.57 15.83
N ILE A 10 16.63 19.71 15.23
CA ILE A 10 17.50 19.83 14.04
C ILE A 10 18.95 19.45 14.38
N ALA A 11 19.41 19.79 15.60
CA ALA A 11 20.77 19.50 16.04
C ALA A 11 21.03 18.00 16.32
N ILE A 12 20.00 17.25 16.73
CA ILE A 12 20.12 15.84 17.12
C ILE A 12 19.91 14.90 15.91
N LEU A 13 19.13 15.35 14.91
CA LEU A 13 18.76 14.54 13.75
C LEU A 13 19.94 13.89 13.00
N PRO A 14 21.09 14.55 12.75
CA PRO A 14 22.22 13.92 12.05
C PRO A 14 22.76 12.68 12.78
N PHE A 15 22.77 12.70 14.13
CA PHE A 15 23.23 11.57 14.94
C PHE A 15 22.24 10.41 14.90
N VAL A 16 20.95 10.71 15.05
CA VAL A 16 19.86 9.72 14.93
C VAL A 16 19.89 9.08 13.54
N MET A 17 20.05 9.88 12.50
CA MET A 17 20.10 9.39 11.12
C MET A 17 21.32 8.51 10.87
N ARG A 18 22.51 8.89 11.35
CA ARG A 18 23.72 8.07 11.23
C ARG A 18 23.49 6.68 11.82
N ASP A 19 23.00 6.63 13.06
CA ASP A 19 22.83 5.37 13.80
C ASP A 19 21.71 4.52 13.17
N LEU A 20 20.62 5.15 12.70
CA LEU A 20 19.51 4.46 12.04
C LEU A 20 19.92 3.91 10.67
N VAL A 21 20.69 4.67 9.88
CA VAL A 21 21.23 4.22 8.58
C VAL A 21 22.16 3.03 8.78
N GLU A 22 23.09 3.10 9.74
CA GLU A 22 23.99 1.99 10.04
C GLU A 22 23.20 0.72 10.43
N LEU A 23 22.18 0.87 11.28
CA LEU A 23 21.34 -0.26 11.69
C LEU A 23 20.56 -0.86 10.51
N VAL A 24 19.99 -0.03 9.63
CA VAL A 24 19.28 -0.50 8.42
C VAL A 24 20.21 -1.23 7.48
N MET A 25 21.42 -0.69 7.23
CA MET A 25 22.44 -1.34 6.40
C MET A 25 22.79 -2.73 6.96
N GLN A 26 23.03 -2.84 8.26
CA GLN A 26 23.41 -4.10 8.90
C GLN A 26 22.26 -5.13 8.89
N LYS A 27 21.04 -4.73 9.27
CA LYS A 27 19.90 -5.65 9.41
C LYS A 27 19.33 -6.10 8.06
N LYS A 28 19.38 -5.23 7.04
CA LYS A 28 18.79 -5.50 5.72
C LYS A 28 19.83 -5.86 4.66
N ALA A 29 21.11 -5.83 5.00
CA ALA A 29 22.22 -6.02 4.06
C ALA A 29 22.12 -5.08 2.86
N LEU A 30 21.82 -3.81 3.11
CA LEU A 30 21.69 -2.76 2.08
C LEU A 30 22.95 -1.90 2.00
N PRO A 31 23.35 -1.44 0.80
CA PRO A 31 24.34 -0.38 0.67
C PRO A 31 23.79 0.96 1.19
N LEU A 32 24.69 1.91 1.42
CA LEU A 32 24.35 3.21 2.01
C LEU A 32 23.22 3.94 1.26
N GLU A 33 23.30 4.02 -0.06
CA GLU A 33 22.32 4.73 -0.89
C GLU A 33 20.92 4.11 -0.75
N ASP A 34 20.82 2.78 -0.78
CA ASP A 34 19.56 2.06 -0.62
C ASP A 34 19.00 2.21 0.80
N ALA A 35 19.86 2.18 1.82
CA ALA A 35 19.46 2.39 3.20
C ALA A 35 18.92 3.82 3.43
N LEU A 36 19.60 4.83 2.86
CA LEU A 36 19.15 6.22 2.88
C LEU A 36 17.80 6.36 2.16
N TYR A 37 17.67 5.80 0.96
CA TYR A 37 16.39 5.81 0.23
C TYR A 37 15.28 5.12 1.02
N TYR A 38 15.57 3.98 1.65
CA TYR A 38 14.62 3.23 2.47
C TYR A 38 14.06 4.07 3.62
N ILE A 39 14.93 4.83 4.30
CA ILE A 39 14.55 5.71 5.40
C ILE A 39 13.88 6.99 4.87
N TYR A 40 14.49 7.72 3.94
CA TYR A 40 13.98 9.02 3.48
C TYR A 40 12.64 8.95 2.75
N SER A 41 12.31 7.81 2.15
CA SER A 41 10.99 7.57 1.56
C SER A 41 9.89 7.21 2.57
N SER A 42 10.20 7.12 3.86
CA SER A 42 9.26 6.69 4.90
C SER A 42 8.45 7.85 5.49
N ASN A 43 7.28 7.52 6.03
CA ASN A 43 6.52 8.44 6.88
C ASN A 43 7.21 8.65 8.23
N LEU A 44 7.97 7.66 8.72
CA LEU A 44 8.85 7.82 9.88
C LEU A 44 9.80 9.01 9.68
N TYR A 45 10.46 9.12 8.53
CA TYR A 45 11.39 10.23 8.29
C TYR A 45 10.67 11.58 8.28
N LYS A 46 9.48 11.66 7.67
CA LYS A 46 8.64 12.87 7.76
C LYS A 46 8.28 13.21 9.20
N ALA A 47 7.96 12.19 10.01
CA ALA A 47 7.63 12.37 11.42
C ALA A 47 8.86 12.80 12.23
N LEU A 48 10.05 12.28 11.92
CA LEU A 48 11.33 12.71 12.54
C LEU A 48 11.65 14.19 12.27
N LEU A 49 11.19 14.74 11.15
CA LEU A 49 11.31 16.17 10.84
C LEU A 49 10.24 17.03 11.51
N ASP A 50 9.13 16.43 11.97
CA ASP A 50 8.04 17.16 12.63
C ASP A 50 8.31 17.28 14.12
N GLU A 51 8.48 18.54 14.57
CA GLU A 51 8.87 18.81 15.94
C GLU A 51 7.86 18.33 16.99
N ASN A 52 6.59 18.26 16.62
CA ASN A 52 5.52 17.88 17.53
C ASN A 52 5.60 16.41 17.92
N THR A 53 6.26 15.58 17.10
CA THR A 53 6.34 14.14 17.33
C THR A 53 7.42 13.79 18.35
N LYS A 54 8.48 14.60 18.43
CA LYS A 54 9.65 14.38 19.31
C LYS A 54 10.28 12.99 19.15
N LEU A 55 10.13 12.35 17.99
CA LEU A 55 10.57 10.98 17.74
C LEU A 55 12.10 10.81 17.78
N TRP A 56 12.87 11.88 17.60
CA TRP A 56 14.33 11.85 17.72
C TRP A 56 14.83 11.55 19.14
N TYR A 57 13.96 11.55 20.17
CA TYR A 57 14.29 11.04 21.51
C TYR A 57 14.13 9.52 21.65
N SER A 58 13.47 8.86 20.69
CA SER A 58 13.32 7.41 20.69
C SER A 58 14.66 6.73 20.42
N SER A 59 14.83 5.52 20.94
CA SER A 59 16.02 4.72 20.65
C SER A 59 16.06 4.32 19.18
N THR A 60 17.28 4.15 18.63
CA THR A 60 17.49 3.71 17.24
C THR A 60 16.76 2.40 16.93
N LEU A 61 16.70 1.46 17.89
CA LEU A 61 15.93 0.21 17.76
C LEU A 61 14.43 0.46 17.63
N SER A 62 13.87 1.36 18.44
CA SER A 62 12.45 1.71 18.35
C SER A 62 12.11 2.37 17.03
N LEU A 63 12.99 3.26 16.53
CA LEU A 63 12.81 3.89 15.22
C LEU A 63 12.86 2.85 14.10
N TYR A 64 13.78 1.89 14.18
CA TYR A 64 13.86 0.79 13.24
C TYR A 64 12.60 -0.09 13.25
N ASP A 65 12.07 -0.43 14.42
CA ASP A 65 10.84 -1.23 14.53
C ASP A 65 9.63 -0.51 13.92
N ILE A 66 9.51 0.81 14.14
CA ILE A 66 8.46 1.63 13.50
C ILE A 66 8.64 1.63 11.97
N LEU A 67 9.87 1.81 11.48
CA LEU A 67 10.19 1.79 10.06
C LEU A 67 9.81 0.45 9.40
N GLU A 68 10.23 -0.66 10.01
CA GLU A 68 9.95 -2.00 9.47
C GLU A 68 8.45 -2.28 9.47
N LYS A 69 7.74 -1.87 10.53
CA LYS A 69 6.29 -2.00 10.59
C LYS A 69 5.63 -1.24 9.43
N GLU A 70 5.96 0.04 9.26
CA GLU A 70 5.45 0.88 8.17
C GLU A 70 5.67 0.22 6.80
N LYS A 71 6.90 -0.22 6.53
CA LYS A 71 7.28 -0.79 5.23
C LYS A 71 6.62 -2.16 4.99
N SER A 72 6.42 -2.95 6.04
CA SER A 72 5.69 -4.22 5.95
C SER A 72 4.21 -4.02 5.64
N GLU A 73 3.59 -2.97 6.19
CA GLU A 73 2.19 -2.63 5.96
C GLU A 73 1.99 -2.08 4.54
N GLN A 74 2.87 -1.18 4.09
CA GLN A 74 2.86 -0.67 2.70
C GLN A 74 2.94 -1.81 1.68
N LYS A 75 3.90 -2.74 1.85
CA LYS A 75 4.05 -3.91 0.96
C LYS A 75 2.81 -4.82 0.96
N LYS A 76 2.15 -5.00 2.11
CA LYS A 76 0.91 -5.80 2.20
C LYS A 76 -0.23 -5.11 1.45
N VAL A 77 -0.40 -3.80 1.62
CA VAL A 77 -1.42 -3.02 0.92
C VAL A 77 -1.18 -3.04 -0.59
N GLU A 78 0.04 -2.83 -1.04
CA GLU A 78 0.41 -2.91 -2.46
C GLU A 78 0.15 -4.30 -3.05
N ASN A 79 0.53 -5.36 -2.35
CA ASN A 79 0.30 -6.73 -2.78
C ASN A 79 -1.21 -7.05 -2.84
N ASN A 80 -1.98 -6.65 -1.83
CA ASN A 80 -3.43 -6.83 -1.82
C ASN A 80 -4.09 -6.04 -2.97
N ASN A 81 -3.71 -4.79 -3.18
CA ASN A 81 -4.20 -3.99 -4.31
C ASN A 81 -3.88 -4.66 -5.66
N THR A 82 -2.68 -5.23 -5.79
CA THR A 82 -2.28 -5.98 -6.99
C THR A 82 -3.15 -7.21 -7.19
N LYS A 83 -3.38 -8.01 -6.13
CA LYS A 83 -4.26 -9.19 -6.20
C LYS A 83 -5.70 -8.82 -6.56
N ILE A 84 -6.23 -7.76 -5.96
CA ILE A 84 -7.58 -7.27 -6.24
C ILE A 84 -7.67 -6.79 -7.70
N LEU A 85 -6.67 -6.08 -8.21
CA LEU A 85 -6.61 -5.67 -9.61
C LEU A 85 -6.64 -6.88 -10.54
N LEU A 86 -5.78 -7.87 -10.31
CA LEU A 86 -5.73 -9.10 -11.09
C LEU A 86 -7.06 -9.85 -11.06
N PHE A 87 -7.71 -9.91 -9.89
CA PHE A 87 -9.01 -10.52 -9.72
C PHE A 87 -10.11 -9.78 -10.49
N LYS A 88 -10.14 -8.44 -10.45
CA LYS A 88 -11.10 -7.63 -11.23
C LYS A 88 -10.96 -7.85 -12.73
N VAL A 89 -9.73 -7.85 -13.24
CA VAL A 89 -9.43 -8.13 -14.65
C VAL A 89 -9.84 -9.55 -15.02
N PHE A 90 -9.50 -10.53 -14.18
CA PHE A 90 -9.91 -11.92 -14.35
C PHE A 90 -11.44 -12.05 -14.46
N CYS A 91 -12.20 -11.42 -13.57
CA CYS A 91 -13.67 -11.45 -13.60
C CYS A 91 -14.23 -10.81 -14.87
N LEU A 92 -13.69 -9.65 -15.28
CA LEU A 92 -14.13 -8.94 -16.48
C LEU A 92 -13.91 -9.78 -17.74
N GLU A 93 -12.71 -10.36 -17.90
CA GLU A 93 -12.36 -11.17 -19.08
C GLU A 93 -13.19 -12.46 -19.15
N ASN A 94 -13.35 -13.17 -18.04
CA ASN A 94 -14.17 -14.38 -18.02
C ASN A 94 -15.65 -14.08 -18.25
N TYR A 95 -16.16 -12.96 -17.72
CA TYR A 95 -17.54 -12.54 -17.98
C TYR A 95 -17.76 -12.21 -19.47
N ARG A 96 -16.82 -11.47 -20.07
CA ARG A 96 -16.81 -11.12 -21.49
C ARG A 96 -16.88 -12.39 -22.36
N GLU A 97 -16.01 -13.36 -22.08
CA GLU A 97 -15.93 -14.61 -22.82
C GLU A 97 -17.17 -15.50 -22.63
N GLN A 98 -17.75 -15.55 -21.44
CA GLN A 98 -18.94 -16.35 -21.15
C GLN A 98 -20.20 -15.74 -21.77
N LYS A 99 -20.36 -14.41 -21.70
CA LYS A 99 -21.51 -13.69 -22.26
C LYS A 99 -21.37 -13.34 -23.74
N LYS A 100 -20.20 -13.60 -24.34
CA LYS A 100 -19.88 -13.32 -25.75
C LYS A 100 -20.13 -11.87 -26.15
N VAL A 101 -19.77 -10.94 -25.27
CA VAL A 101 -19.84 -9.49 -25.50
C VAL A 101 -18.46 -8.92 -25.82
N THR A 102 -18.40 -7.70 -26.35
CA THR A 102 -17.12 -7.03 -26.57
C THR A 102 -16.49 -6.56 -25.25
N ALA A 103 -15.18 -6.32 -25.26
CA ALA A 103 -14.48 -5.79 -24.07
C ALA A 103 -15.05 -4.43 -23.64
N LYS A 104 -15.43 -3.59 -24.61
CA LYS A 104 -16.04 -2.29 -24.34
C LYS A 104 -17.40 -2.42 -23.66
N GLU A 105 -18.25 -3.35 -24.12
CA GLU A 105 -19.56 -3.60 -23.52
C GLU A 105 -19.45 -4.18 -22.12
N ALA A 106 -18.57 -5.17 -21.91
CA ALA A 106 -18.32 -5.74 -20.59
C ALA A 106 -17.82 -4.68 -19.60
N LEU A 107 -16.87 -3.84 -20.04
CA LEU A 107 -16.34 -2.76 -19.22
C LEU A 107 -17.43 -1.74 -18.87
N LEU A 108 -18.20 -1.29 -19.86
CA LEU A 108 -19.29 -0.34 -19.64
C LEU A 108 -20.32 -0.89 -18.64
N LEU A 109 -20.66 -2.17 -18.76
CA LEU A 109 -21.59 -2.85 -17.86
C LEU A 109 -21.02 -2.93 -16.44
N PHE A 110 -19.76 -3.35 -16.27
CA PHE A 110 -19.12 -3.43 -14.96
C PHE A 110 -19.05 -2.07 -14.28
N SER A 111 -18.72 -1.02 -15.04
CA SER A 111 -18.69 0.35 -14.54
C SER A 111 -20.09 0.87 -14.21
N SER A 112 -21.09 0.69 -15.08
CA SER A 112 -22.42 1.27 -14.89
C SER A 112 -23.20 0.63 -13.75
N TYR A 113 -22.98 -0.66 -13.48
CA TYR A 113 -23.66 -1.39 -12.40
C TYR A 113 -22.87 -1.39 -11.08
N GLY A 114 -21.66 -0.83 -11.04
CA GLY A 114 -20.80 -0.81 -9.84
C GLY A 114 -20.20 -2.18 -9.49
N VAL A 115 -19.96 -3.03 -10.50
CA VAL A 115 -19.44 -4.39 -10.31
C VAL A 115 -18.01 -4.36 -9.77
N PHE A 116 -17.20 -3.39 -10.17
CA PHE A 116 -15.83 -3.28 -9.65
C PHE A 116 -15.79 -2.99 -8.15
N ASP A 117 -16.73 -2.21 -7.62
CA ASP A 117 -16.82 -1.94 -6.19
C ASP A 117 -17.31 -3.20 -5.47
N PHE A 118 -18.33 -3.86 -6.01
CA PHE A 118 -18.79 -5.16 -5.51
C PHE A 118 -17.66 -6.20 -5.42
N LEU A 119 -16.83 -6.33 -6.46
CA LEU A 119 -15.68 -7.24 -6.48
C LEU A 119 -14.58 -6.85 -5.50
N TYR A 120 -14.44 -5.55 -5.20
CA TYR A 120 -13.52 -5.09 -4.16
C TYR A 120 -14.03 -5.48 -2.77
N ASP A 121 -15.28 -5.13 -2.46
CA ASP A 121 -15.88 -5.36 -1.15
C ASP A 121 -16.00 -6.86 -0.81
N ASN A 122 -16.14 -7.71 -1.81
CA ASN A 122 -16.32 -9.15 -1.66
C ASN A 122 -15.07 -9.95 -2.07
N PHE A 123 -13.91 -9.30 -2.24
CA PHE A 123 -12.68 -9.94 -2.72
C PHE A 123 -12.34 -11.19 -1.89
N GLU A 124 -12.24 -11.06 -0.56
CA GLU A 124 -11.85 -12.16 0.33
C GLU A 124 -12.73 -13.40 0.18
N MET A 125 -14.03 -13.22 -0.07
CA MET A 125 -14.98 -14.32 -0.24
C MET A 125 -14.94 -14.92 -1.65
N LEU A 126 -14.77 -14.09 -2.68
CA LEU A 126 -14.91 -14.51 -4.08
C LEU A 126 -13.62 -15.03 -4.70
N HIS A 127 -12.45 -14.51 -4.32
CA HIS A 127 -11.18 -14.81 -5.01
C HIS A 127 -10.68 -16.25 -4.81
N THR A 128 -11.33 -17.03 -3.94
CA THR A 128 -11.04 -18.45 -3.68
C THR A 128 -12.06 -19.40 -4.31
N GLN A 129 -13.13 -18.87 -4.91
CA GLN A 129 -14.19 -19.67 -5.53
C GLN A 129 -13.84 -20.04 -6.98
N ASP A 130 -14.57 -20.99 -7.54
CA ASP A 130 -14.45 -21.35 -8.94
C ASP A 130 -15.07 -20.29 -9.86
N THR A 131 -14.58 -20.26 -11.11
CA THR A 131 -14.96 -19.24 -12.08
C THR A 131 -16.46 -19.21 -12.33
N GLU A 132 -17.13 -20.36 -12.40
CA GLU A 132 -18.57 -20.43 -12.69
C GLU A 132 -19.39 -19.77 -11.59
N TYR A 133 -19.09 -20.06 -10.32
CA TYR A 133 -19.74 -19.42 -9.17
C TYR A 133 -19.53 -17.90 -9.15
N ILE A 134 -18.31 -17.44 -9.42
CA ILE A 134 -17.99 -16.00 -9.45
C ILE A 134 -18.84 -15.30 -10.53
N LEU A 135 -18.90 -15.87 -11.74
CA LEU A 135 -19.63 -15.27 -12.84
C LEU A 135 -21.16 -15.30 -12.65
N ASP A 136 -21.70 -16.34 -12.03
CA ASP A 136 -23.11 -16.40 -11.66
C ASP A 136 -23.45 -15.36 -10.59
N THR A 137 -22.57 -15.19 -9.60
CA THR A 137 -22.70 -14.15 -8.57
C THR A 137 -22.71 -12.75 -9.19
N ILE A 138 -21.79 -12.46 -10.11
CA ILE A 138 -21.76 -11.18 -10.86
C ILE A 138 -23.05 -11.00 -11.67
N THR A 139 -23.49 -12.04 -12.38
CA THR A 139 -24.72 -12.00 -13.18
C THR A 139 -25.93 -11.70 -12.30
N THR A 140 -26.04 -12.34 -11.14
CA THR A 140 -27.09 -12.13 -10.15
C THR A 140 -27.04 -10.73 -9.54
N TYR A 141 -25.85 -10.21 -9.27
CA TYR A 141 -25.68 -8.83 -8.80
C TYR A 141 -26.19 -7.80 -9.82
N ILE A 142 -25.83 -7.97 -11.09
CA ILE A 142 -26.27 -7.09 -12.18
C ILE A 142 -27.80 -7.19 -12.37
N SER A 143 -28.36 -8.41 -12.34
CA SER A 143 -29.81 -8.59 -12.56
C SER A 143 -30.67 -7.98 -11.45
N LYS A 144 -30.20 -7.98 -10.20
CA LYS A 144 -30.90 -7.32 -9.07
C LYS A 144 -30.94 -5.79 -9.16
N LYS A 145 -30.06 -5.20 -9.99
CA LYS A 145 -29.96 -3.75 -10.21
C LYS A 145 -30.58 -3.28 -11.52
N LYS A 146 -31.05 -4.22 -12.36
CA LYS A 146 -31.85 -3.93 -13.55
C LYS A 146 -33.31 -3.72 -13.15
#